data_AF-G7IND5-F1
#
_entry.id   AF-G7IND5-F1
#
_cell.length_a   1.000
_cell.length_b   1.000
_cell.length_c   1.000
_cell.angle_alpha   90.00
_cell.angle_beta   90.00
_cell.angle_gamma   90.00
#
_symmetry.space_group_name_H-M   'P 1'
#
loop_
_entity.id
_entity.type
_entity.pdbx_description
1 polymer ?
#
loop_
_entity_poly.entity_id
_entity_poly.type
_entity_poly.pdbx_seq_one_letter_code
_entity_poly.pdbx_strand_id
1 'polypeptide(L)'
;MTRKKVKLTFIVNDAAQKATYKKRKNNLLKKVDELSTLCGIEACAIVQGPHEPQPHIWPSSWGVHRVLSKFRTMPELEKNKKMMNQETFMRQRVLKAKEKVEKLRKGNREQEMTMIMFQCLN
;
A
#
# COMPACT_ATOMS: atom_id res chain seq x y z
N MET A 1 -15.32 4.79 19.72
CA MET A 1 -15.82 4.11 18.50
C MET A 1 -14.70 3.35 17.82
N THR A 2 -14.78 2.01 17.76
CA THR A 2 -13.75 1.17 17.18
C THR A 2 -13.72 1.35 15.66
N ARG A 3 -12.61 1.85 15.12
CA ARG A 3 -12.50 2.15 13.69
C ARG A 3 -12.52 0.85 12.88
N LYS A 4 -13.57 0.65 12.08
CA LYS A 4 -13.69 -0.52 11.18
C LYS A 4 -12.49 -0.56 10.22
N LYS A 5 -11.91 -1.74 10.02
CA LYS A 5 -10.82 -1.95 9.07
C LYS A 5 -11.28 -1.57 7.67
N VAL A 6 -10.51 -0.72 7.00
CA VAL A 6 -10.86 -0.23 5.65
C VAL A 6 -10.55 -1.30 4.60
N LYS A 7 -11.53 -1.58 3.72
CA LYS A 7 -11.33 -2.39 2.52
C LYS A 7 -10.60 -1.55 1.47
N LEU A 8 -9.48 -2.06 0.94
CA LEU A 8 -8.70 -1.39 -0.11
C LEU A 8 -9.29 -1.70 -1.49
N THR A 9 -10.44 -1.10 -1.78
CA THR A 9 -11.13 -1.16 -3.08
C THR A 9 -11.52 0.24 -3.52
N PHE A 10 -11.88 0.38 -4.80
CA PHE A 10 -12.47 1.62 -5.30
C PHE A 10 -13.70 2.01 -4.48
N ILE A 11 -13.79 3.29 -4.11
CA ILE A 11 -14.95 3.83 -3.40
C ILE A 11 -15.91 4.37 -4.45
N VAL A 12 -17.06 3.71 -4.59
CA VAL A 12 -18.09 4.03 -5.61
C VAL A 12 -18.84 5.32 -5.28
N ASN A 13 -19.04 5.62 -4.00
CA ASN A 13 -19.71 6.85 -3.60
C ASN A 13 -18.78 8.06 -3.79
N ASP A 14 -19.12 8.95 -4.70
CA ASP A 14 -18.29 10.10 -5.08
C ASP A 14 -17.96 11.05 -3.93
N ALA A 15 -18.96 11.38 -3.10
CA ALA A 15 -18.74 12.27 -1.95
C ALA A 15 -17.76 11.65 -0.94
N ALA A 16 -17.94 10.37 -0.62
CA ALA A 16 -17.05 9.62 0.26
C ALA A 16 -15.65 9.44 -0.36
N GLN A 17 -15.57 9.22 -1.67
CA GLN A 17 -14.33 9.12 -2.41
C GLN A 17 -13.56 10.44 -2.35
N LYS A 18 -14.20 11.58 -2.65
CA LYS A 18 -13.60 12.92 -2.62
C LYS A 18 -13.11 13.30 -1.23
N ALA A 19 -13.91 13.04 -0.19
CA ALA A 19 -13.51 13.28 1.20
C ALA A 19 -12.31 12.40 1.61
N THR A 20 -12.33 11.12 1.23
CA THR A 20 -11.24 10.18 1.51
C THR A 20 -9.96 10.57 0.78
N TYR A 21 -10.06 10.95 -0.49
CA TYR A 21 -8.95 11.43 -1.30
C TYR A 21 -8.28 12.64 -0.67
N LYS A 22 -9.05 13.69 -0.32
CA LYS A 22 -8.51 14.90 0.31
C LYS A 22 -7.75 14.57 1.60
N LYS A 23 -8.33 13.74 2.47
CA LYS A 23 -7.70 13.33 3.74
C LYS A 23 -6.45 12.49 3.52
N ARG A 24 -6.49 11.50 2.62
CA ARG A 24 -5.35 10.60 2.36
C ARG A 24 -4.21 11.30 1.63
N LYS A 25 -4.51 12.18 0.67
CA LYS A 25 -3.52 13.01 -0.02
C LYS A 25 -2.72 13.86 0.97
N ASN A 26 -3.42 14.63 1.81
CA ASN A 26 -2.75 15.49 2.79
C ASN A 26 -1.90 14.67 3.78
N ASN A 27 -2.42 13.54 4.25
CA ASN A 27 -1.67 12.63 5.11
C ASN A 27 -0.45 12.04 4.42
N LEU A 28 -0.56 11.65 3.14
CA LEU A 28 0.55 11.11 2.35
C LEU A 28 1.65 12.16 2.21
N LEU A 29 1.32 13.38 1.80
CA LEU A 29 2.29 14.47 1.65
C LEU A 29 3.00 14.77 2.97
N LYS A 30 2.25 14.82 4.08
CA LYS A 30 2.84 14.98 5.42
C LYS A 30 3.81 13.85 5.76
N LYS A 31 3.45 12.60 5.46
CA LYS A 31 4.31 11.45 5.74
C LYS A 31 5.58 11.44 4.88
N VAL A 32 5.50 11.91 3.64
CA VAL A 32 6.67 12.05 2.76
C VAL A 32 7.61 13.14 3.28
N ASP A 33 7.07 14.28 3.72
CA ASP A 33 7.82 15.37 4.34
C ASP A 33 8.52 14.94 5.63
N GLU A 34 7.79 14.28 6.54
CA GLU A 34 8.33 13.70 7.76
C GLU A 34 9.46 12.69 7.46
N LEU A 35 9.25 11.78 6.50
CA LEU A 35 10.26 10.78 6.12
C LEU A 35 11.52 11.43 5.52
N SER A 36 11.34 12.39 4.62
CA SER A 36 12.44 13.13 3.99
C SER A 36 13.27 13.87 5.04
N THR A 37 12.60 14.54 5.98
CA THR A 37 13.25 15.31 7.05
C THR A 37 13.94 14.42 8.07
N LEU A 38 13.25 13.41 8.61
CA LEU A 38 13.77 12.56 9.69
C LEU A 38 14.89 11.63 9.23
N CYS A 39 14.83 11.15 7.99
CA CYS A 39 15.83 10.22 7.45
C CYS A 39 16.89 10.92 6.59
N GLY A 40 16.78 12.23 6.35
CA GLY A 40 17.71 12.97 5.50
C GLY A 40 17.74 12.47 4.04
N ILE A 41 16.61 11.97 3.53
CA ILE A 41 16.51 11.41 2.17
C ILE A 41 15.87 12.41 1.21
N GLU A 42 16.30 12.39 -0.05
CA GLU A 42 15.61 13.09 -1.13
C GLU A 42 14.37 12.30 -1.55
N ALA A 43 13.19 12.93 -1.43
CA ALA A 43 11.93 12.34 -1.82
C ALA A 43 11.07 13.37 -2.58
N CYS A 44 10.14 12.88 -3.40
CA CYS A 44 9.11 13.69 -4.02
C CYS A 44 7.81 12.91 -4.13
N ALA A 45 6.67 13.60 -4.20
CA ALA A 45 5.37 12.99 -4.42
C ALA A 45 4.61 13.74 -5.53
N ILE A 46 3.96 12.97 -6.40
CA ILE A 46 3.07 13.47 -7.45
C ILE A 46 1.75 12.73 -7.29
N VAL A 47 0.67 13.46 -7.04
CA VAL A 47 -0.65 12.89 -6.76
C VAL A 47 -1.68 13.56 -7.66
N GLN A 48 -2.25 12.79 -8.58
CA GLN A 48 -3.34 13.23 -9.45
C GLN A 48 -4.68 12.70 -8.92
N GLY A 49 -5.61 13.61 -8.67
CA GLY A 49 -6.98 13.28 -8.30
C GLY A 49 -7.91 13.21 -9.51
N PRO A 50 -9.00 12.43 -9.46
CA PRO A 50 -9.97 12.34 -10.55
C PRO A 50 -10.76 13.65 -10.78
N HIS A 51 -10.78 14.56 -9.81
CA HIS A 51 -11.52 15.82 -9.86
C HIS A 51 -10.62 17.06 -9.80
N GLU A 52 -9.32 16.90 -9.96
CA GLU A 52 -8.36 18.00 -9.90
C GLU A 52 -7.77 18.21 -11.30
N PRO A 53 -7.73 19.45 -11.83
CA PRO A 53 -7.23 19.70 -13.18
C PRO A 53 -5.70 19.52 -13.27
N GLN A 54 -5.00 19.58 -12.14
CA GLN A 54 -3.55 19.47 -12.07
C GLN A 54 -3.14 18.55 -10.91
N PRO A 55 -1.97 17.90 -11.03
CA PRO A 55 -1.45 17.06 -9.96
C PRO A 55 -0.96 17.93 -8.80
N HIS A 56 -1.19 17.45 -7.60
CA HIS A 56 -0.50 17.97 -6.43
C HIS A 56 0.93 17.43 -6.41
N ILE A 57 1.88 18.36 -6.31
CA ILE A 57 3.29 18.06 -6.27
C ILE A 57 3.90 18.53 -4.95
N TRP A 58 4.89 17.79 -4.45
CA TRP A 58 5.68 18.13 -3.27
C TRP A 58 7.13 17.68 -3.51
N PRO A 59 8.16 18.45 -3.07
CA PRO A 59 8.08 19.65 -2.22
C PRO A 59 7.81 20.95 -3.00
N SER A 60 8.39 21.08 -4.19
CA SER A 60 8.19 22.18 -5.12
C SER A 60 8.42 21.67 -6.54
N SER A 61 8.03 22.44 -7.56
CA SER A 61 8.29 22.04 -8.96
C SER A 61 9.77 21.73 -9.19
N TRP A 62 10.66 22.63 -8.78
CA TRP A 62 12.11 22.41 -8.90
C TRP A 62 12.59 21.21 -8.08
N GLY A 63 12.12 21.04 -6.84
CA GLY A 63 12.50 19.90 -6.00
C GLY A 63 12.09 18.56 -6.60
N VAL A 64 10.88 18.47 -7.14
CA VAL A 64 10.38 17.27 -7.85
C VAL A 64 11.24 17.00 -9.09
N HIS A 65 11.50 18.01 -9.91
CA HIS A 65 12.36 17.87 -11.09
C HIS A 65 13.77 17.40 -10.73
N ARG A 66 14.36 17.89 -9.65
CA ARG A 66 15.68 17.45 -9.17
C ARG A 66 15.68 15.96 -8.81
N VAL A 67 14.70 15.53 -8.00
CA VAL A 67 14.57 14.12 -7.59
C VAL A 67 14.31 13.22 -8.80
N LEU A 68 13.41 13.61 -9.71
CA LEU A 68 13.13 12.85 -10.93
C LEU A 68 14.33 12.75 -11.86
N SER A 69 15.11 13.82 -12.01
CA SER A 69 16.31 13.83 -12.86
C SER A 69 17.34 12.84 -12.31
N LYS A 70 17.63 12.92 -11.01
CA LYS A 70 18.52 11.96 -10.33
C LYS A 70 18.01 10.53 -10.43
N PHE A 71 16.70 10.31 -10.25
CA PHE A 71 16.11 8.99 -10.41
C PHE A 71 16.30 8.46 -11.83
N ARG A 72 16.06 9.27 -12.87
CA ARG A 72 16.23 8.86 -14.28
C ARG A 72 17.67 8.48 -14.64
N THR A 73 18.66 9.13 -14.05
CA THR A 73 20.08 8.84 -14.28
C THR A 73 20.62 7.63 -13.50
N MET A 74 19.87 7.09 -12.53
CA MET A 74 20.32 5.90 -11.78
C MET A 74 20.38 4.64 -12.66
N PRO A 75 21.29 3.69 -12.36
CA PRO A 75 21.28 2.37 -12.97
C PRO A 75 19.96 1.63 -12.76
N GLU A 76 19.53 0.86 -13.76
CA GLU A 76 18.23 0.16 -13.76
C GLU A 76 18.08 -0.82 -12.59
N LEU A 77 19.16 -1.51 -12.23
CA LEU A 77 19.18 -2.46 -11.12
C LEU A 77 18.94 -1.76 -9.78
N GLU A 78 19.48 -0.55 -9.59
CA GLU A 78 19.26 0.25 -8.38
C GLU A 78 17.85 0.80 -8.32
N LYS A 79 17.32 1.33 -9.44
CA LYS A 79 15.93 1.79 -9.54
C LYS A 79 14.95 0.70 -9.14
N ASN A 80 15.12 -0.51 -9.68
CA ASN A 80 14.15 -1.59 -9.53
C ASN A 80 14.26 -2.36 -8.21
N LYS A 81 15.39 -2.26 -7.49
CA LYS A 81 15.66 -3.02 -6.26
C LYS A 81 14.55 -2.93 -5.21
N LYS A 82 13.90 -1.75 -5.09
CA LYS A 82 12.81 -1.49 -4.14
C LYS A 82 11.59 -0.81 -4.78
N MET A 83 11.51 -0.81 -6.11
CA MET A 83 10.38 -0.22 -6.81
C MET A 83 9.11 -1.04 -6.52
N MET A 84 8.01 -0.33 -6.30
CA MET A 84 6.68 -0.92 -6.16
C MET A 84 5.73 -0.20 -7.10
N ASN A 85 4.98 -0.98 -7.89
CA ASN A 85 3.88 -0.47 -8.68
C ASN A 85 2.57 -1.20 -8.29
N GLN A 86 1.47 -0.86 -8.96
CA GLN A 86 0.17 -1.48 -8.67
C GLN A 86 0.18 -2.98 -8.95
N GLU A 87 0.79 -3.41 -10.05
CA GLU A 87 0.83 -4.82 -10.43
C GLU A 87 1.62 -5.65 -9.40
N THR A 88 2.84 -5.23 -9.05
CA THR A 88 3.68 -5.92 -8.06
C THR A 88 2.99 -5.95 -6.69
N PHE A 89 2.34 -4.86 -6.29
CA PHE A 89 1.56 -4.80 -5.06
C PHE A 89 0.40 -5.80 -5.08
N MET A 90 -0.37 -5.86 -6.17
CA MET A 90 -1.50 -6.79 -6.28
C MET A 90 -1.05 -8.24 -6.26
N ARG A 91 0.05 -8.58 -6.95
CA ARG A 91 0.67 -9.92 -6.87
C ARG A 91 1.02 -10.29 -5.43
N GLN A 92 1.67 -9.39 -4.68
CA GLN A 92 1.96 -9.61 -3.26
C GLN A 92 0.70 -9.81 -2.40
N ARG A 93 -0.37 -9.08 -2.69
CA ARG A 93 -1.66 -9.23 -1.98
C ARG A 93 -2.30 -10.59 -2.24
N VAL A 94 -2.23 -11.09 -3.48
CA VAL A 94 -2.70 -12.43 -3.84
C VAL A 94 -1.89 -13.49 -3.12
N LEU A 95 -0.56 -13.37 -3.08
CA LEU A 95 0.30 -14.31 -2.36
C LEU A 95 -0.06 -14.37 -0.86
N LYS A 96 -0.19 -13.22 -0.20
CA LYS A 96 -0.60 -13.15 1.21
C LYS A 96 -1.98 -13.76 1.46
N ALA A 97 -2.91 -13.62 0.51
CA ALA A 97 -4.22 -14.25 0.61
C ALA A 97 -4.12 -15.78 0.50
N LYS A 98 -3.31 -16.30 -0.43
CA LYS A 98 -3.02 -17.73 -0.57
C LYS A 98 -2.38 -18.31 0.69
N GLU A 99 -1.37 -17.65 1.25
CA GLU A 99 -0.73 -18.07 2.52
C GLU A 99 -1.75 -18.15 3.67
N LYS A 100 -2.69 -17.20 3.74
CA LYS A 100 -3.74 -17.22 4.76
C LYS A 100 -4.67 -18.42 4.59
N VAL A 101 -5.02 -18.77 3.35
CA VAL A 101 -5.85 -19.95 3.05
C VAL A 101 -5.14 -21.23 3.46
N GLU A 102 -3.85 -21.37 3.14
CA GLU A 102 -3.08 -22.57 3.52
C GLU A 102 -2.95 -22.73 5.03
N LYS A 103 -2.74 -21.63 5.77
CA LYS A 103 -2.74 -21.68 7.25
C LYS A 103 -4.07 -22.15 7.83
N LEU A 104 -5.19 -21.68 7.27
CA LEU A 104 -6.52 -22.11 7.71
C LEU A 104 -6.76 -23.59 7.38
N ARG A 105 -6.36 -24.05 6.18
CA ARG A 105 -6.46 -25.47 5.80
C ARG A 105 -5.67 -26.37 6.75
N LYS A 106 -4.45 -25.96 7.11
CA LYS A 106 -3.63 -26.69 8.08
C LYS A 106 -4.32 -26.76 9.46
N GLY A 107 -4.80 -25.62 9.96
CA GLY A 107 -5.53 -25.58 11.24
C GLY A 107 -6.80 -26.44 11.24
N ASN A 108 -7.56 -26.44 10.14
CA ASN A 108 -8.74 -27.28 10.01
C ASN A 108 -8.38 -28.78 10.05
N ARG A 109 -7.30 -29.20 9.36
CA ARG A 109 -6.84 -30.60 9.40
C ARG A 109 -6.40 -31.05 10.80
N GLU A 110 -5.73 -30.17 11.54
CA GLU A 110 -5.35 -30.44 12.94
C GLU A 110 -6.58 -30.62 13.83
N GLN A 111 -7.61 -29.79 13.63
CA GLN A 111 -8.89 -29.91 14.33
C GLN A 111 -9.65 -31.19 13.96
N GLU A 112 -9.70 -31.54 12.67
CA GLU A 112 -10.31 -32.79 12.19
C GLU A 112 -9.63 -34.02 12.81
N MET A 113 -8.30 -34.06 12.81
CA MET A 113 -7.53 -35.16 13.42
C MET A 113 -7.80 -35.27 14.92
N THR A 114 -7.87 -34.13 15.60
CA THR A 114 -8.20 -34.06 17.04
C THR A 114 -9.61 -34.62 17.29
N MET A 115 -10.60 -34.25 16.48
CA MET A 115 -11.97 -34.78 16.60
C MET A 115 -12.02 -36.30 16.37
N ILE A 116 -11.30 -36.81 15.38
CA ILE A 116 -11.22 -38.26 15.12
C ILE A 116 -10.57 -38.99 16.29
N MET A 117 -9.46 -38.47 16.86
CA MET A 117 -8.84 -39.07 18.04
C MET A 117 -9.82 -39.19 19.21
N PHE A 118 -10.59 -38.13 19.49
CA PHE A 118 -11.60 -38.17 20.56
C PHE A 118 -12.71 -39.19 20.28
N GLN A 119 -13.10 -39.39 19.02
CA GLN A 119 -14.09 -40.42 18.64
C GLN A 119 -13.57 -41.84 18.82
N CYS A 120 -12.27 -42.09 18.63
CA CYS A 120 -11.67 -43.41 18.82
C CYS A 120 -11.40 -43.77 20.29
N LEU A 121 -11.50 -42.80 21.21
CA LEU A 121 -11.28 -42.98 22.65
C LEU A 121 -12.58 -43.19 23.44
N ASN A 122 -13.74 -43.14 22.78
CA ASN A 122 -15.05 -43.53 23.29
C ASN A 122 -15.52 -44.82 22.62
#